data_AF-A0A7C0ZLG5-F1
#
_entry.id   AF-A0A7C0ZLG5-F1
#
_cell.length_a   1.000
_cell.length_b   1.000
_cell.length_c   1.000
_cell.angle_alpha   90.00
_cell.angle_beta   90.00
_cell.angle_gamma   90.00
#
_symmetry.space_group_name_H-M   'P 1'
#
loop_
_entity.id
_entity.type
_entity.pdbx_description
1 polymer ?
#
loop_
_entity_poly.entity_id
_entity_poly.type
_entity_poly.pdbx_seq_one_letter_code
_entity_poly.pdbx_strand_id
1 'polypeptide(L)'
;ENPVQYFATNFQAVVDEEECIGCGRCIKRCQMDAVSLVDEKAVVDYSRCIGCGVCVPTCKPQAIKLERKEIVRVPPKDSARLYMSIMKKKVGNARQMIMLTKQLLGRLV
;
A
#
# COMPACT_ATOMS: atom_id res chain seq x y z
N GLU A 1 -7.14 -4.73 -12.13
CA GLU A 1 -5.86 -4.88 -11.38
C GLU A 1 -6.05 -4.42 -9.92
N ASN A 2 -5.34 -5.05 -8.97
CA ASN A 2 -5.41 -4.73 -7.53
C ASN A 2 -4.02 -4.26 -7.04
N PRO A 3 -3.69 -2.96 -7.15
CA PRO A 3 -2.37 -2.46 -6.79
C PRO A 3 -2.06 -2.60 -5.29
N VAL A 4 -3.07 -2.64 -4.43
CA VAL A 4 -2.91 -2.69 -2.96
C VAL A 4 -2.15 -3.94 -2.50
N GLN A 5 -2.15 -5.02 -3.29
CA GLN A 5 -1.38 -6.23 -2.97
C GLN A 5 0.14 -6.02 -3.03
N TYR A 6 0.63 -5.05 -3.81
CA TYR A 6 2.05 -4.78 -4.01
C TYR A 6 2.59 -3.69 -3.07
N PHE A 7 1.72 -2.83 -2.54
CA PHE A 7 2.10 -1.74 -1.63
C PHE A 7 1.83 -2.10 -0.17
N ALA A 8 2.82 -1.86 0.70
CA ALA A 8 2.75 -2.16 2.12
C ALA A 8 2.50 -0.90 2.98
N THR A 9 1.62 0.00 2.52
CA THR A 9 1.21 1.15 3.34
C THR A 9 0.32 0.72 4.52
N ASN A 10 0.39 1.47 5.61
CA ASN A 10 -0.48 1.32 6.78
C ASN A 10 -1.63 2.33 6.78
N PHE A 11 -1.82 3.07 5.69
CA PHE A 11 -2.83 4.11 5.59
C PHE A 11 -3.78 3.87 4.41
N GLN A 12 -4.98 4.44 4.50
CA GLN A 12 -5.95 4.54 3.43
C GLN A 12 -6.61 5.91 3.44
N ALA A 13 -7.06 6.38 2.27
CA ALA A 13 -7.85 7.59 2.18
C ALA A 13 -9.30 7.30 2.57
N VAL A 14 -9.89 8.14 3.41
CA VAL A 14 -11.29 8.08 3.82
C VAL A 14 -11.94 9.43 3.52
N VAL A 15 -13.17 9.39 3.01
CA VAL A 15 -13.95 10.59 2.66
C VAL A 15 -15.02 10.82 3.72
N ASP A 16 -15.12 12.05 4.15
CA ASP A 16 -16.21 12.60 4.93
C ASP A 16 -17.29 13.10 3.96
N GLU A 17 -18.44 12.44 3.93
CA GLU A 17 -19.51 12.74 2.98
C GLU A 17 -20.17 14.10 3.25
N GLU A 18 -20.20 14.56 4.50
CA GLU A 18 -20.85 15.82 4.89
C GLU A 18 -20.07 17.02 4.33
N GLU A 19 -18.74 16.96 4.43
CA GLU A 19 -17.83 18.01 3.94
C GLU A 19 -17.56 17.91 2.42
N CYS A 20 -17.85 16.78 1.80
CA CYS A 20 -17.52 16.54 0.40
C CYS A 20 -18.45 17.29 -0.55
N ILE A 21 -17.90 18.25 -1.31
CA ILE A 21 -18.66 19.06 -2.29
C ILE A 21 -18.67 18.48 -3.71
N GLY A 22 -18.25 17.23 -3.92
CA GLY A 22 -18.32 16.58 -5.24
C GLY A 22 -17.41 17.12 -6.34
N CYS A 23 -16.43 17.99 -6.02
CA CYS A 23 -15.65 18.70 -7.04
C CYS A 23 -14.73 17.84 -7.92
N GLY A 24 -14.56 16.55 -7.63
CA GLY A 24 -13.81 15.58 -8.45
C GLY A 24 -12.29 15.80 -8.54
N ARG A 25 -11.70 16.77 -7.84
CA ARG A 25 -10.24 17.04 -7.92
C ARG A 25 -9.38 15.88 -7.43
N CYS A 26 -9.87 15.15 -6.42
CA CYS A 26 -9.22 13.95 -5.89
C CYS A 26 -9.07 12.85 -6.94
N ILE A 27 -10.05 12.68 -7.82
CA ILE A 27 -10.04 11.72 -8.93
C ILE A 27 -8.87 12.00 -9.86
N LYS A 28 -8.74 13.26 -10.32
CA LYS A 28 -7.65 13.68 -11.23
C LYS A 28 -6.25 13.51 -10.64
N ARG A 29 -6.12 13.47 -9.31
CA ARG A 29 -4.83 13.30 -8.63
C ARG A 29 -4.50 11.84 -8.33
N CYS A 30 -5.51 10.97 -8.28
CA CYS A 30 -5.31 9.57 -7.94
C CYS A 30 -4.67 8.82 -9.12
N GLN A 31 -3.38 8.50 -9.00
CA GLN A 31 -2.67 7.73 -10.04
C GLN A 31 -3.06 6.25 -10.10
N MET A 32 -3.90 5.79 -9.16
CA MET A 32 -4.37 4.42 -9.06
C MET A 32 -5.85 4.29 -9.40
N ASP A 33 -6.50 5.35 -9.88
CA ASP A 33 -7.96 5.40 -10.13
C ASP A 33 -8.77 4.82 -8.97
N ALA A 34 -8.35 5.12 -7.74
CA ALA A 34 -8.95 4.57 -6.52
C ALA A 34 -10.09 5.46 -5.98
N VAL A 35 -10.44 6.54 -6.67
CA VAL A 35 -11.49 7.47 -6.24
C VAL A 35 -12.44 7.70 -7.40
N SER A 36 -13.74 7.59 -7.14
CA SER A 36 -14.84 7.88 -8.08
C SER A 36 -15.85 8.84 -7.44
N LEU A 37 -16.81 9.33 -8.23
CA LEU A 37 -17.98 10.03 -7.70
C LEU A 37 -19.19 9.08 -7.75
N VAL A 38 -19.91 8.98 -6.65
CA VAL A 38 -21.20 8.30 -6.53
C VAL A 38 -22.13 9.27 -5.79
N ASP A 39 -23.30 9.56 -6.36
CA ASP A 39 -24.26 10.52 -5.80
C ASP A 39 -23.62 11.88 -5.42
N GLU A 40 -22.78 12.39 -6.31
CA GLU A 40 -22.02 13.65 -6.14
C GLU A 40 -21.02 13.65 -4.96
N LYS A 41 -20.75 12.49 -4.35
CA LYS A 41 -19.77 12.32 -3.27
C LYS A 41 -18.60 11.46 -3.73
N ALA A 42 -17.41 11.79 -3.22
CA ALA A 42 -16.22 11.02 -3.53
C ALA A 42 -16.23 9.69 -2.76
N VAL A 43 -16.05 8.58 -3.45
CA VAL A 43 -15.97 7.23 -2.87
C VAL A 43 -14.60 6.63 -3.17
N VAL A 44 -14.03 5.93 -2.20
CA VAL A 44 -12.70 5.31 -2.31
C VAL A 44 -12.82 3.81 -2.51
N ASP A 45 -12.23 3.29 -3.59
CA ASP A 45 -12.02 1.86 -3.79
C ASP A 45 -10.79 1.38 -3.00
N TYR A 46 -11.02 0.70 -1.88
CA TYR A 46 -9.96 0.19 -1.01
C TYR A 46 -9.14 -0.95 -1.62
N SER A 47 -9.60 -1.56 -2.71
CA SER A 47 -8.80 -2.53 -3.48
C SER A 47 -7.75 -1.84 -4.37
N ARG A 48 -7.88 -0.53 -4.59
CA ARG A 48 -6.96 0.29 -5.40
C ARG A 48 -6.23 1.36 -4.59
N CYS A 49 -6.78 1.78 -3.46
CA CYS A 49 -6.20 2.82 -2.62
C CYS A 49 -4.89 2.36 -1.93
N ILE A 50 -3.76 2.78 -2.49
CA ILE A 50 -2.42 2.51 -1.94
C ILE A 50 -2.01 3.46 -0.81
N GLY A 51 -2.93 4.30 -0.32
CA GLY A 51 -2.69 5.19 0.82
C GLY A 51 -1.54 6.19 0.65
N CYS A 52 -1.31 6.69 -0.57
CA CYS A 52 -0.23 7.64 -0.86
C CYS A 52 -0.54 9.09 -0.41
N GLY A 53 -1.80 9.41 -0.13
CA GLY A 53 -2.19 10.70 0.44
C GLY A 53 -2.26 11.89 -0.52
N VAL A 54 -1.95 11.72 -1.82
CA VAL A 54 -1.90 12.84 -2.79
C VAL A 54 -3.24 13.58 -2.98
N CYS A 55 -4.35 12.93 -2.66
CA CYS A 55 -5.69 13.51 -2.71
C CYS A 55 -5.95 14.50 -1.56
N VAL A 56 -5.36 14.29 -0.38
CA VAL A 56 -5.60 15.07 0.85
C VAL A 56 -5.32 16.56 0.65
N PRO A 57 -4.10 17.00 0.25
CA PRO A 57 -3.82 18.43 0.10
C PRO A 57 -4.59 19.10 -1.05
N THR A 58 -5.20 18.32 -1.95
CA THR A 58 -5.98 18.85 -3.07
C THR A 58 -7.43 19.13 -2.68
N CYS A 59 -7.92 18.53 -1.59
CA CYS A 59 -9.29 18.69 -1.12
C CYS A 59 -9.43 19.99 -0.32
N LYS A 60 -9.86 21.07 -0.98
CA LYS A 60 -10.11 22.36 -0.34
C LYS A 60 -11.07 22.29 0.88
N PRO A 61 -12.21 21.56 0.84
CA PRO A 61 -13.06 21.44 2.03
C PRO A 61 -12.51 20.47 3.07
N GLN A 62 -11.34 19.86 2.84
CA GLN A 62 -10.72 18.90 3.76
C GLN A 62 -11.55 17.63 4.05
N ALA A 63 -12.50 17.34 3.15
CA ALA A 63 -13.37 16.17 3.21
C ALA A 63 -12.67 14.82 2.96
N ILE A 64 -11.35 14.78 2.71
CA ILE A 64 -10.61 13.52 2.52
C ILE A 64 -9.37 13.50 3.41
N LYS A 65 -9.24 12.44 4.20
CA LYS A 65 -8.19 12.29 5.21
C LYS A 65 -7.46 10.96 5.02
N LEU A 66 -6.24 10.86 5.54
CA LEU A 66 -5.55 9.58 5.66
C LEU A 66 -5.82 8.98 7.03
N GLU A 67 -6.35 7.77 7.05
CA GLU A 67 -6.58 7.00 8.26
C GLU A 67 -5.67 5.78 8.30
N ARG A 68 -5.30 5.37 9.51
CA ARG A 68 -4.51 4.17 9.73
C ARG A 68 -5.40 2.94 9.58
N LYS A 69 -4.96 1.96 8.79
CA LYS A 69 -5.64 0.67 8.63
C LYS A 69 -5.62 -0.11 9.95
N GLU A 70 -6.68 -0.86 10.21
CA GLU A 70 -6.76 -1.78 11.35
C GLU A 70 -5.63 -2.82 11.31
N ILE A 71 -5.41 -3.42 10.13
CA ILE A 71 -4.33 -4.38 9.92
C ILE A 71 -3.06 -3.61 9.55
N VAL A 72 -2.17 -3.46 10.54
CA VAL A 72 -0.88 -2.79 10.39
C VAL A 72 0.18 -3.80 9.92
N ARG A 73 0.87 -3.48 8.83
CA ARG A 73 2.07 -4.17 8.35
C ARG A 73 3.31 -3.49 8.91
N VAL A 74 4.13 -4.27 9.60
CA VAL A 74 5.42 -3.80 10.12
C VAL A 74 6.50 -4.08 9.07
N PRO A 75 7.21 -3.05 8.56
CA PRO A 75 8.32 -3.29 7.64
C PRO A 75 9.49 -3.98 8.39
N PRO A 76 10.30 -4.79 7.68
CA PRO A 76 11.52 -5.35 8.25
C PRO A 76 12.43 -4.25 8.81
N LYS A 77 13.00 -4.48 9.99
CA LYS A 77 13.81 -3.48 10.71
C LYS A 77 15.13 -3.13 10.02
N ASP A 78 15.65 -4.05 9.21
CA ASP A 78 16.97 -3.95 8.59
C ASP A 78 16.99 -4.63 7.22
N SER A 79 18.01 -4.32 6.43
CA SER A 79 18.18 -4.83 5.07
C SER A 79 18.30 -6.35 5.03
N ALA A 80 18.97 -6.97 6.00
CA ALA A 80 19.13 -8.43 6.04
C ALA A 80 17.77 -9.12 6.17
N ARG A 81 16.93 -8.67 7.11
CA ARG A 81 15.55 -9.16 7.28
C ARG A 81 14.69 -8.87 6.05
N LEU A 82 14.87 -7.71 5.40
CA LEU A 82 14.17 -7.39 4.16
C LEU A 82 14.53 -8.39 3.06
N TYR A 83 15.82 -8.60 2.76
CA TYR A 83 16.27 -9.55 1.76
C TYR A 83 15.81 -10.97 2.06
N MET A 84 15.92 -11.41 3.32
CA MET A 84 15.41 -12.72 3.74
C MET A 84 13.90 -12.85 3.50
N SER A 85 13.11 -11.81 3.80
CA SER A 85 11.66 -11.83 3.57
C SER A 85 11.28 -11.86 2.09
N ILE A 86 12.03 -11.16 1.23
CA ILE A 86 11.84 -11.17 -0.23
C ILE A 86 12.20 -12.54 -0.79
N MET A 87 13.36 -13.10 -0.39
CA MET A 87 13.77 -14.45 -0.82
C MET A 87 12.74 -15.50 -0.40
N LYS A 88 12.30 -15.47 0.86
CA LYS A 88 11.26 -16.38 1.38
C LYS A 88 10.00 -16.36 0.52
N LYS A 89 9.52 -15.16 0.15
CA LYS A 89 8.33 -14.99 -0.71
C LYS A 89 8.55 -15.44 -2.15
N LYS A 90 9.73 -15.20 -2.74
CA LYS A 90 10.02 -15.50 -4.14
C LYS A 90 10.34 -16.97 -4.41
N VAL A 91 11.12 -17.61 -3.54
CA VAL A 91 11.64 -18.97 -3.77
C VAL A 91 11.05 -20.03 -2.84
N GLY A 92 10.35 -19.62 -1.78
CA GLY A 92 9.80 -20.52 -0.77
C GLY A 92 10.82 -20.99 0.27
N ASN A 93 10.32 -21.45 1.42
CA ASN A 93 11.16 -21.76 2.59
C ASN A 93 12.18 -22.89 2.32
N ALA A 94 11.73 -23.98 1.69
CA ALA A 94 12.59 -25.15 1.44
C ALA A 94 13.75 -24.81 0.50
N ARG A 95 13.47 -24.09 -0.59
CA ARG A 95 14.48 -23.69 -1.57
C ARG A 95 15.44 -22.65 -1.01
N GLN A 96 14.93 -21.71 -0.19
CA GLN A 96 15.77 -20.76 0.54
C GLN A 96 16.77 -21.48 1.45
N MET A 97 16.34 -22.50 2.19
CA MET A 97 17.23 -23.28 3.04
C MET A 97 18.32 -23.98 2.23
N ILE A 98 17.96 -24.64 1.12
CA ILE A 98 18.94 -25.29 0.24
C ILE A 98 19.99 -24.27 -0.28
N MET A 99 19.56 -23.06 -0.66
CA MET A 99 20.47 -22.00 -1.11
C MET A 99 21.42 -21.54 0.00
N LEU A 100 20.91 -21.31 1.21
CA LEU A 100 21.72 -20.92 2.36
C LEU A 100 22.73 -22.01 2.74
N THR A 101 22.30 -23.28 2.76
CA THR A 101 23.19 -24.42 3.02
C THR A 101 24.30 -24.50 1.97
N LYS A 102 23.98 -24.33 0.69
CA LYS A 102 24.98 -24.28 -0.40
C LYS A 102 25.95 -23.12 -0.24
N GLN A 103 25.48 -21.94 0.16
CA GLN A 103 26.32 -20.75 0.35
C GLN A 103 27.27 -20.89 1.55
N LEU A 104 26.83 -21.54 2.62
CA LEU A 104 27.67 -21.85 3.79
C LEU A 104 28.70 -22.92 3.45
N LEU A 105 28.30 -24.02 2.79
CA LEU A 105 29.20 -25.09 2.37
C LEU A 105 30.22 -24.62 1.33
N GLY A 106 29.82 -23.78 0.37
CA GLY A 106 30.71 -23.21 -0.64
C GLY A 106 31.65 -22.11 -0.13
N ARG A 107 31.50 -21.66 1.12
CA ARG A 107 32.46 -20.77 1.81
C ARG A 107 33.48 -21.52 2.66
N LEU A 108 33.27 -22.83 2.86
CA LEU A 108 34.13 -23.71 3.66
C LEU A 108 35.14 -24.50 2.79
N VAL A 109 35.15 -24.27 1.47
CA VAL A 109 36.11 -24.81 0.51
C VAL A 109 36.88 -23.66 -0.13
#